data_AF-A0A8T6DJY6-F1
#
_entry.id   AF-A0A8T6DJY6-F1
#
_cell.length_a   1.000
_cell.length_b   1.000
_cell.length_c   1.000
_cell.angle_alpha   90.00
_cell.angle_beta   90.00
_cell.angle_gamma   90.00
#
_symmetry.space_group_name_H-M   'P 1'
#
loop_
_entity.id
_entity.type
_entity.pdbx_description
1 polymer ?
#
loop_
_entity_poly.entity_id
_entity_poly.type
_entity_poly.pdbx_seq_one_letter_code
_entity_poly.pdbx_strand_id
1 'polypeptide(L)'
;MHAPDGFFSLPVAIAGYLLAALFIGIAIRQTNKNLNERIVPMMGVMAAFIFAAQMINFPVAGGTSGHLIGGALAAIILGPWAAILVMTAVVGLQALLFQDGGLVVLGVNLLNMSIVSVLAGYGAYW
;
A
#
# COMPACT_ATOMS: atom_id res chain seq x y z
N MET A 1 1.47 4.84 -7.26
CA MET A 1 1.76 4.08 -8.50
C MET A 1 3.05 3.33 -8.32
N HIS A 2 3.17 2.15 -8.92
CA HIS A 2 4.34 1.29 -8.80
C HIS A 2 5.53 1.89 -9.55
N ALA A 3 6.63 2.10 -8.84
CA ALA A 3 7.92 2.42 -9.44
C ALA A 3 8.71 1.12 -9.69
N PRO A 4 9.32 0.96 -10.88
CA PRO A 4 10.22 -0.16 -11.16
C PRO A 4 11.58 0.04 -10.48
N ASP A 5 12.35 -1.03 -10.39
CA ASP A 5 13.74 -0.94 -9.92
C ASP A 5 14.59 -0.09 -10.87
N GLY A 6 15.56 0.65 -10.32
CA GLY A 6 16.39 1.61 -11.05
C GLY A 6 15.75 3.00 -11.21
N PHE A 7 14.48 3.18 -10.81
CA PHE A 7 13.79 4.48 -10.90
C PHE A 7 14.25 5.49 -9.83
N PHE A 8 14.56 4.99 -8.63
CA PHE A 8 15.10 5.79 -7.53
C PHE A 8 16.53 5.36 -7.21
N SER A 9 17.32 6.31 -6.71
CA SER A 9 18.66 6.02 -6.22
C SER A 9 18.62 5.13 -4.97
N LEU A 10 19.67 4.33 -4.77
CA LEU A 10 19.76 3.41 -3.63
C LEU A 10 19.56 4.10 -2.26
N PRO A 11 20.11 5.31 -1.99
CA PRO A 11 19.85 6.02 -0.74
C PRO A 11 18.35 6.34 -0.53
N VAL A 12 17.64 6.72 -1.59
CA VAL A 12 16.20 7.01 -1.53
C VAL A 12 15.40 5.73 -1.27
N ALA A 13 15.78 4.63 -1.92
CA ALA A 13 15.16 3.33 -1.68
C ALA A 13 15.29 2.87 -0.22
N ILE A 14 16.49 2.99 0.37
CA ILE A 14 16.75 2.67 1.78
C ILE A 14 15.93 3.56 2.70
N ALA A 15 15.92 4.88 2.47
CA ALA A 15 15.10 5.81 3.24
C ALA A 15 13.60 5.45 3.15
N GLY A 16 13.14 5.06 1.95
CA GLY A 16 11.78 4.58 1.71
C GLY A 16 11.42 3.39 2.60
N TYR A 17 12.29 2.39 2.68
CA TYR A 17 12.10 1.24 3.55
C TYR A 17 12.07 1.59 5.04
N LEU A 18 12.98 2.45 5.51
CA LEU A 18 13.03 2.86 6.91
C LEU A 18 11.74 3.56 7.35
N LEU A 19 11.27 4.51 6.53
CA LEU A 19 10.02 5.22 6.81
C LEU A 19 8.82 4.27 6.69
N ALA A 20 8.75 3.44 5.65
CA ALA A 20 7.67 2.46 5.50
C ALA A 20 7.59 1.52 6.72
N ALA A 21 8.73 0.97 7.16
CA ALA A 21 8.81 0.09 8.32
C ALA A 21 8.33 0.77 9.60
N LEU A 22 8.66 2.06 9.81
CA LEU A 22 8.18 2.83 10.95
C LEU A 22 6.65 2.95 10.96
N PHE A 23 6.06 3.40 9.85
CA PHE A 23 4.60 3.58 9.75
C PHE A 23 3.84 2.26 9.79
N ILE A 24 4.37 1.21 9.15
CA ILE A 24 3.80 -0.14 9.22
C ILE A 24 3.86 -0.67 10.65
N GLY A 25 4.97 -0.46 11.37
CA GLY A 25 5.08 -0.84 12.79
C GLY A 25 4.04 -0.15 13.67
N ILE A 26 3.80 1.14 13.45
CA ILE A 26 2.73 1.89 14.12
C ILE A 26 1.35 1.33 13.75
N ALA A 27 1.10 1.05 12.47
CA ALA A 27 -0.15 0.49 11.97
C ALA A 27 -0.44 -0.89 12.56
N ILE A 28 0.56 -1.77 12.69
CA ILE A 28 0.44 -3.07 13.39
C ILE A 28 0.01 -2.85 14.83
N ARG A 29 0.73 -1.99 15.57
CA ARG A 29 0.44 -1.71 16.98
C ARG A 29 -0.97 -1.16 17.18
N GLN A 30 -1.40 -0.23 16.32
CA GLN A 30 -2.73 0.38 16.44
C GLN A 30 -3.85 -0.55 16.00
N THR A 31 -3.63 -1.33 14.94
CA THR A 31 -4.61 -2.31 14.47
C THR A 31 -4.85 -3.40 15.53
N ASN A 32 -3.79 -3.89 16.18
CA ASN A 32 -3.90 -4.90 17.23
C ASN A 32 -4.75 -4.48 18.44
N LYS A 33 -4.85 -3.18 18.74
CA LYS A 33 -5.69 -2.69 19.85
C LYS A 33 -7.18 -2.86 19.59
N ASN A 34 -7.57 -2.87 18.32
CA ASN A 34 -8.97 -2.91 17.89
C ASN A 34 -9.27 -4.13 17.01
N LEU A 35 -8.36 -5.11 16.96
CA LEU A 35 -8.50 -6.29 16.13
C LEU A 35 -9.57 -7.20 16.74
N ASN A 36 -10.65 -7.43 16.01
CA ASN A 36 -11.71 -8.34 16.40
C ASN A 36 -11.97 -9.35 15.28
N GLU A 37 -12.68 -10.44 15.61
CA GLU A 37 -12.94 -11.55 14.68
C GLU A 37 -13.68 -11.14 13.41
N ARG A 38 -14.37 -9.99 13.42
CA ARG A 38 -15.12 -9.47 12.25
C ARG A 38 -14.26 -8.64 11.31
N ILE A 39 -13.25 -7.93 11.82
CA ILE A 39 -12.39 -7.05 11.01
C ILE A 39 -11.42 -7.86 10.15
N VAL A 40 -10.91 -9.00 10.64
CA VAL A 40 -9.93 -9.82 9.90
C VAL A 40 -10.48 -10.32 8.55
N PRO A 41 -11.69 -10.91 8.45
CA PRO A 41 -12.28 -11.28 7.16
C PRO A 41 -12.48 -10.07 6.24
N MET A 42 -12.91 -8.93 6.79
CA MET A 42 -13.10 -7.69 6.02
C MET A 42 -11.80 -7.17 5.42
N MET A 43 -10.68 -7.24 6.18
CA MET A 43 -9.36 -6.91 5.67
C MET A 43 -8.96 -7.80 4.50
N GLY A 44 -9.20 -9.11 4.61
CA GLY A 44 -8.91 -10.07 3.53
C GLY A 44 -9.72 -9.83 2.27
N VAL A 45 -11.04 -9.64 2.39
CA VAL A 45 -11.91 -9.33 1.25
C VAL A 45 -11.51 -8.00 0.59
N MET A 46 -11.21 -6.97 1.39
CA MET A 46 -10.75 -5.68 0.88
C MET A 46 -9.42 -5.82 0.14
N ALA A 47 -8.48 -6.60 0.67
CA ALA A 47 -7.20 -6.86 0.03
C ALA A 47 -7.40 -7.55 -1.33
N ALA A 48 -8.23 -8.59 -1.40
CA ALA A 48 -8.52 -9.31 -2.64
C ALA A 48 -9.18 -8.40 -3.69
N PHE A 49 -10.15 -7.57 -3.27
CA PHE A 49 -10.81 -6.62 -4.16
C PHE A 49 -9.83 -5.58 -4.72
N ILE A 50 -9.04 -4.93 -3.85
CA ILE A 50 -8.09 -3.90 -4.27
C ILE A 50 -7.02 -4.50 -5.16
N PHE A 51 -6.48 -5.67 -4.81
CA PHE A 51 -5.52 -6.39 -5.64
C PHE A 51 -6.09 -6.62 -7.04
N ALA A 52 -7.29 -7.20 -7.15
CA ALA A 52 -7.92 -7.45 -8.45
C ALA A 52 -8.16 -6.17 -9.24
N ALA A 53 -8.60 -5.09 -8.59
CA ALA A 53 -8.82 -3.79 -9.22
C ALA A 53 -7.51 -3.15 -9.71
N GLN A 54 -6.41 -3.32 -8.98
CA GLN A 54 -5.09 -2.81 -9.36
C GLN A 54 -4.47 -3.55 -10.55
N MET A 55 -4.82 -4.83 -10.75
CA MET A 55 -4.39 -5.57 -11.95
C MET A 55 -5.01 -5.04 -13.24
N ILE A 56 -6.06 -4.22 -13.15
CA ILE A 56 -6.59 -3.44 -14.27
C ILE A 56 -5.77 -2.15 -14.34
N ASN A 57 -4.55 -2.27 -14.88
CA ASN A 57 -3.64 -1.14 -15.05
C ASN A 57 -3.35 -0.86 -16.53
N PHE A 58 -2.89 0.36 -16.80
CA PHE A 58 -2.49 0.82 -18.12
C PHE A 58 -1.15 1.55 -18.06
N PRO A 59 -0.33 1.51 -19.13
CA PRO A 59 0.97 2.17 -19.13
C PRO A 59 0.83 3.69 -19.07
N VAL A 60 1.69 4.33 -18.29
CA VAL A 60 1.83 5.79 -18.17
C VAL A 60 3.28 6.18 -18.50
N ALA A 61 3.50 7.44 -18.89
CA ALA A 61 4.81 7.97 -19.21
C ALA A 61 5.86 7.69 -18.11
N GLY A 62 7.10 7.45 -18.51
CA GLY A 62 8.20 7.17 -17.58
C GLY A 62 8.25 5.74 -17.03
N GLY A 63 7.63 4.76 -17.68
CA GLY A 63 7.74 3.35 -17.29
C GLY A 63 6.98 2.97 -16.01
N THR A 64 5.99 3.78 -15.64
CA THR A 64 5.08 3.51 -14.53
C THR A 64 3.69 3.13 -15.06
N SER A 65 2.81 2.65 -14.18
CA SER A 65 1.43 2.30 -14.52
C SER A 65 0.41 3.25 -13.88
N GLY A 66 -0.72 3.39 -14.55
CA GLY A 66 -1.94 4.07 -14.13
C GLY A 66 -2.98 3.04 -13.69
N HIS A 67 -3.56 3.17 -12.49
CA HIS A 67 -4.62 2.30 -11.98
C HIS A 67 -5.27 2.86 -10.71
N LEU A 68 -6.36 2.24 -10.26
CA LEU A 68 -6.98 2.54 -8.96
C LEU A 68 -6.03 2.17 -7.82
N ILE A 69 -5.71 3.09 -6.90
CA ILE A 69 -4.84 2.75 -5.74
C ILE A 69 -5.64 2.04 -4.64
N GLY A 70 -6.86 2.47 -4.34
CA GLY A 70 -7.71 1.83 -3.31
C GLY A 70 -7.41 2.21 -1.86
N GLY A 71 -6.38 3.01 -1.59
CA GLY A 71 -6.01 3.44 -0.23
C GLY A 71 -7.13 4.19 0.50
N ALA A 72 -7.76 5.18 -0.15
CA ALA A 72 -8.88 5.92 0.44
C ALA A 72 -10.09 5.01 0.73
N LEU A 73 -10.44 4.12 -0.21
CA LEU A 73 -11.53 3.15 -0.05
C LEU A 73 -11.28 2.23 1.15
N ALA A 74 -10.07 1.67 1.25
CA ALA A 74 -9.67 0.84 2.39
C ALA A 74 -9.75 1.64 3.70
N ALA A 75 -9.28 2.88 3.70
CA ALA A 75 -9.26 3.73 4.88
C ALA A 75 -10.66 4.07 5.39
N ILE A 76 -11.60 4.37 4.49
CA ILE A 76 -12.99 4.69 4.83
C ILE A 76 -13.70 3.47 5.43
N ILE A 77 -13.43 2.27 4.91
CA ILE A 77 -14.12 1.04 5.35
C ILE A 77 -13.50 0.43 6.60
N LEU A 78 -12.16 0.42 6.71
CA LEU A 78 -11.42 -0.31 7.74
C LEU A 78 -10.79 0.60 8.79
N GLY A 79 -10.77 1.92 8.56
CA GLY A 79 -9.93 2.85 9.29
C GLY A 79 -8.48 2.87 8.77
N PRO A 80 -7.72 3.92 9.11
CA PRO A 80 -6.42 4.20 8.47
C PRO A 80 -5.37 3.13 8.80
N TRP A 81 -5.35 2.61 10.03
CA TRP A 81 -4.32 1.67 10.46
C TRP A 81 -4.46 0.29 9.81
N ALA A 82 -5.67 -0.27 9.80
CA ALA A 82 -5.93 -1.55 9.14
C ALA A 82 -5.77 -1.44 7.61
N ALA A 83 -6.16 -0.29 7.03
CA ALA A 83 -5.97 -0.02 5.61
C ALA A 83 -4.49 0.04 5.20
N ILE A 84 -3.60 0.63 6.01
CA ILE A 84 -2.15 0.60 5.74
C ILE A 84 -1.66 -0.85 5.64
N LEU A 85 -2.10 -1.75 6.52
CA LEU A 85 -1.68 -3.16 6.50
C LEU A 85 -2.23 -3.90 5.28
N VAL A 86 -3.50 -3.68 4.94
CA VAL A 86 -4.12 -4.24 3.74
C VAL A 86 -3.37 -3.80 2.49
N MET A 87 -3.15 -2.50 2.32
CA MET A 87 -2.42 -1.97 1.18
C MET A 87 -0.97 -2.43 1.15
N THR A 88 -0.33 -2.62 2.30
CA THR A 88 1.04 -3.15 2.39
C THR A 88 1.10 -4.58 1.88
N ALA A 89 0.14 -5.43 2.27
CA ALA A 89 0.06 -6.81 1.80
C ALA A 89 -0.18 -6.88 0.29
N VAL A 90 -1.10 -6.06 -0.23
CA VAL A 90 -1.41 -5.99 -1.67
C VAL A 90 -0.17 -5.59 -2.48
N VAL A 91 0.44 -4.45 -2.15
CA VAL A 91 1.59 -3.90 -2.90
C VAL A 91 2.82 -4.80 -2.75
N GLY A 92 3.04 -5.38 -1.57
CA GLY A 92 4.12 -6.34 -1.35
C GLY A 92 3.94 -7.62 -2.18
N LEU A 93 2.72 -8.17 -2.24
CA LEU A 93 2.43 -9.37 -3.02
C LEU A 93 2.56 -9.12 -4.52
N GLN A 94 2.13 -7.95 -5.00
CA GLN A 94 2.31 -7.52 -6.38
C GLN A 94 3.79 -7.46 -6.79
N ALA A 95 4.64 -6.84 -5.97
CA ALA A 95 6.06 -6.77 -6.25
C ALA A 95 6.73 -8.16 -6.19
N LEU A 96 6.35 -9.00 -5.23
CA LEU A 96 6.98 -10.32 -5.02
C LEU A 96 6.57 -11.38 -6.04
N LEU A 97 5.28 -11.46 -6.40
CA LEU A 97 4.74 -12.57 -7.19
C LEU A 97 4.39 -12.18 -8.63
N PHE A 98 4.11 -10.91 -8.87
CA PHE A 98 3.62 -10.42 -10.17
C PHE A 98 4.59 -9.48 -10.86
N GLN A 99 5.74 -9.18 -10.22
CA GLN A 99 6.74 -8.22 -10.71
C GLN A 99 6.12 -6.85 -11.03
N ASP A 100 5.03 -6.49 -10.36
CA ASP A 100 4.37 -5.20 -10.51
C ASP A 100 4.94 -4.22 -9.47
N GLY A 101 6.01 -3.53 -9.90
CA GLY A 101 6.85 -2.69 -9.06
C GLY A 101 8.16 -3.36 -8.63
N GLY A 102 9.16 -2.54 -8.35
CA GLY A 102 10.50 -2.98 -7.98
C GLY A 102 10.63 -3.39 -6.51
N LEU A 103 11.46 -4.40 -6.23
CA LEU A 103 11.75 -4.87 -4.88
C LEU A 103 12.76 -3.99 -4.16
N VAL A 104 13.73 -3.41 -4.89
CA VAL A 104 14.70 -2.46 -4.32
C VAL A 104 13.96 -1.20 -3.87
N VAL A 105 12.98 -0.74 -4.65
CA VAL A 105 12.20 0.47 -4.36
C VAL A 105 10.87 0.21 -3.65
N LEU A 106 10.59 -1.04 -3.21
CA LEU A 106 9.32 -1.40 -2.59
C LEU A 106 8.97 -0.51 -1.39
N GLY A 107 9.94 -0.13 -0.56
CA GLY A 107 9.71 0.82 0.54
C GLY A 107 9.09 2.15 0.07
N VAL A 108 9.53 2.68 -1.08
CA VAL A 108 8.97 3.90 -1.68
C VAL A 108 7.55 3.64 -2.21
N ASN A 109 7.32 2.49 -2.84
CA ASN A 109 5.98 2.10 -3.29
C ASN A 109 5.00 1.97 -2.12
N LEU A 110 5.41 1.35 -1.01
CA LEU A 110 4.63 1.24 0.23
C LEU A 110 4.36 2.61 0.86
N LEU A 111 5.35 3.51 0.91
CA LEU A 111 5.12 4.87 1.38
C LEU A 111 4.05 5.58 0.57
N ASN A 112 4.17 5.57 -0.75
CA ASN A 112 3.24 6.26 -1.64
C ASN A 112 1.83 5.65 -1.57
N MET A 113 1.73 4.33 -1.75
CA MET A 113 0.46 3.66 -2.01
C MET A 113 -0.22 3.10 -0.77
N SER A 114 0.56 2.68 0.22
CA SER A 114 0.02 2.06 1.43
C SER A 114 -0.12 3.05 2.57
N ILE A 115 0.70 4.11 2.60
CA ILE A 115 0.70 5.08 3.71
C ILE A 115 0.11 6.41 3.27
N VAL A 116 0.74 7.12 2.33
CA VAL A 116 0.30 8.46 1.89
C VAL A 116 -1.12 8.41 1.32
N SER A 117 -1.39 7.49 0.40
CA SER A 117 -2.73 7.30 -0.17
C SER A 117 -3.82 7.05 0.89
N VAL A 118 -3.52 6.21 1.89
CA VAL A 118 -4.45 5.87 2.96
C VAL A 118 -4.70 7.07 3.88
N LEU A 119 -3.62 7.71 4.36
CA LEU A 119 -3.73 8.81 5.31
C LEU A 119 -4.34 10.06 4.66
N ALA A 120 -3.94 10.38 3.42
CA ALA A 120 -4.53 11.49 2.67
C ALA A 120 -6.01 11.22 2.36
N GLY A 121 -6.36 9.99 1.94
CA GLY A 121 -7.74 9.62 1.68
C GLY A 121 -8.61 9.67 2.95
N TYR A 122 -8.09 9.21 4.08
CA TYR A 122 -8.79 9.28 5.36
C TYR A 122 -8.96 10.73 5.84
N GLY A 123 -7.88 11.52 5.80
CA GLY A 123 -7.89 12.90 6.25
C GLY A 123 -8.64 13.87 5.34
N ALA A 124 -8.89 13.52 4.08
CA ALA A 124 -9.75 14.30 3.19
C ALA A 124 -11.24 13.96 3.35
N TYR A 125 -11.55 12.77 3.89
CA TYR A 125 -12.92 12.33 4.12
C TYR A 125 -13.53 12.86 5.43
N TRP A 126 -12.68 13.10 6.43
CA TRP A 126 -13.04 13.64 7.75
C TRP A 126 -12.61 15.09 7.91
#